data_AF-A0A7J5BJ11-F1
#
_entry.id   AF-A0A7J5BJ11-F1
#
_cell.length_a   1.000
_cell.length_b   1.000
_cell.length_c   1.000
_cell.angle_alpha   90.00
_cell.angle_beta   90.00
_cell.angle_gamma   90.00
#
_symmetry.space_group_name_H-M   'P 1'
#
loop_
_entity.id
_entity.type
_entity.pdbx_description
1 polymer ?
#
loop_
_entity_poly.entity_id
_entity_poly.type
_entity_poly.pdbx_seq_one_letter_code
_entity_poly.pdbx_strand_id
1 'polypeptide(L)'
;MDGDTIRFTIAGVLLGLGALLSLSAAVGLLRFPDLLSRMHAATKPQILGLLCVTAAIAVLNPTPLVIGTAIVLITLQMLTAPIAAHMVGRAHYRSDDLRDDLLVVDELAEHIAEADEEHSGSPNVR
;
A
#
# COMPACT_ATOMS: atom_id res chain seq x y z
N MET A 1 -21.85 -32.09 12.40
CA MET A 1 -21.50 -30.96 11.52
C MET A 1 -20.60 -31.49 10.45
N ASP A 2 -21.06 -31.45 9.21
CA ASP A 2 -20.31 -31.97 8.07
C ASP A 2 -19.08 -31.07 7.83
N GLY A 3 -17.94 -31.68 7.48
CA GLY A 3 -16.68 -30.96 7.28
C GLY A 3 -16.79 -29.85 6.22
N ASP A 4 -17.67 -30.01 5.24
CA ASP A 4 -17.93 -29.01 4.21
C ASP A 4 -18.67 -27.79 4.76
N THR A 5 -19.64 -27.98 5.65
CA THR A 5 -20.35 -26.86 6.29
C THR A 5 -19.39 -25.97 7.09
N ILE A 6 -18.41 -26.57 7.76
CA ILE A 6 -17.36 -25.83 8.49
C ILE A 6 -16.52 -24.99 7.52
N ARG A 7 -16.09 -25.57 6.39
CA ARG A 7 -15.31 -24.86 5.37
C ARG A 7 -16.09 -23.68 4.77
N PHE A 8 -17.36 -23.88 4.44
CA PHE A 8 -18.22 -22.81 3.91
C PHE A 8 -18.41 -21.67 4.93
N THR A 9 -18.57 -22.01 6.21
CA THR A 9 -18.74 -21.01 7.27
C THR A 9 -17.46 -20.18 7.43
N ILE A 10 -16.30 -20.83 7.52
CA ILE A 10 -15.00 -20.16 7.63
C ILE A 10 -14.76 -19.26 6.41
N ALA A 11 -14.94 -19.81 5.20
CA ALA A 11 -14.74 -19.06 3.97
C ALA A 11 -15.69 -17.85 3.87
N GLY A 12 -16.95 -17.99 4.27
CA GLY A 12 -17.92 -16.90 4.29
C GLY A 12 -17.50 -15.76 5.22
N VAL A 13 -17.03 -16.08 6.43
CA VAL A 13 -16.53 -15.07 7.38
C VAL A 13 -15.28 -14.37 6.83
N LEU A 14 -14.32 -15.11 6.27
CA LEU A 14 -13.12 -14.54 5.68
C LEU A 14 -13.44 -13.64 4.48
N LEU A 15 -14.39 -14.04 3.62
CA LEU A 15 -14.81 -13.24 2.47
C LEU A 15 -15.50 -11.93 2.92
N GLY A 16 -16.37 -12.02 3.94
CA GLY A 16 -17.03 -10.87 4.53
C GLY A 16 -16.04 -9.87 5.13
N LEU A 17 -15.07 -10.36 5.92
CA LEU A 17 -14.00 -9.52 6.45
C LEU A 17 -13.13 -8.91 5.35
N GLY A 18 -12.76 -9.71 4.34
CA GLY A 18 -12.00 -9.24 3.20
C GLY A 18 -12.70 -8.12 2.42
N ALA A 19 -14.01 -8.25 2.22
CA ALA A 19 -14.84 -7.23 1.57
C ALA A 19 -14.92 -5.93 2.40
N LEU A 20 -15.12 -6.02 3.72
CA LEU A 20 -15.16 -4.86 4.61
C LEU A 20 -13.81 -4.13 4.67
N LEU A 21 -12.70 -4.88 4.67
CA LEU A 21 -11.36 -4.32 4.64
C LEU A 21 -11.07 -3.63 3.30
N SER A 22 -11.48 -4.24 2.18
CA SER A 22 -11.38 -3.62 0.86
C SER A 22 -12.20 -2.33 0.76
N LEU A 23 -13.42 -2.33 1.30
CA LEU A 23 -14.24 -1.12 1.39
C LEU A 23 -13.57 -0.05 2.26
N SER A 24 -12.98 -0.45 3.38
CA SER A 24 -12.25 0.47 4.27
C SER A 24 -11.03 1.09 3.58
N ALA A 25 -10.30 0.33 2.75
CA ALA A 25 -9.21 0.87 1.93
C ALA A 25 -9.72 1.93 0.94
N ALA A 26 -10.83 1.67 0.24
CA ALA A 26 -11.44 2.61 -0.69
C ALA A 26 -11.95 3.88 0.03
N VAL A 27 -12.58 3.74 1.18
CA VAL A 27 -13.04 4.88 2.01
C VAL A 27 -11.85 5.68 2.53
N GLY A 28 -10.77 5.03 2.98
CA GLY A 28 -9.54 5.69 3.39
C GLY A 28 -8.95 6.53 2.26
N LEU A 29 -8.94 6.00 1.03
CA LEU A 29 -8.47 6.73 -0.15
C LEU A 29 -9.29 7.99 -0.47
N LEU A 30 -10.59 8.01 -0.14
CA LEU A 30 -11.48 9.15 -0.37
C LEU A 30 -11.51 10.16 0.77
N ARG A 31 -11.24 9.72 2.02
CA ARG A 31 -11.42 10.55 3.22
C ARG A 31 -10.17 11.35 3.60
N PHE A 32 -8.97 10.84 3.32
CA PHE A 32 -7.75 11.54 3.69
C PHE A 32 -7.38 12.60 2.64
N PRO A 33 -7.11 13.86 3.03
CA PRO A 33 -6.78 14.94 2.11
C PRO A 33 -5.29 14.96 1.69
N ASP A 34 -4.43 14.19 2.37
CA ASP A 34 -2.99 14.11 2.11
C ASP A 34 -2.60 12.78 1.44
N LEU A 35 -1.71 12.81 0.45
CA LEU A 35 -1.34 11.63 -0.34
C LEU A 35 -0.61 10.56 0.49
N LEU A 36 0.29 10.94 1.40
CA LEU A 36 0.96 9.96 2.27
C LEU A 36 -0.05 9.28 3.21
N SER A 37 -0.93 10.06 3.81
CA SER A 37 -2.00 9.58 4.67
C SER A 37 -2.97 8.66 3.92
N ARG A 38 -3.32 8.98 2.66
CA ARG A 38 -4.12 8.13 1.77
C ARG A 38 -3.43 6.82 1.45
N MET A 39 -2.13 6.85 1.11
CA MET A 39 -1.36 5.63 0.83
C MET A 39 -1.28 4.73 2.05
N HIS A 40 -1.02 5.28 3.23
CA HIS A 40 -0.91 4.50 4.46
C HIS A 40 -2.27 3.90 4.88
N ALA A 41 -3.34 4.68 4.75
CA ALA A 41 -4.70 4.25 5.06
C ALA A 41 -5.26 3.23 4.06
N ALA A 42 -4.89 3.31 2.78
CA ALA A 42 -5.35 2.39 1.75
C ALA A 42 -4.57 1.07 1.76
N THR A 43 -3.24 1.11 1.92
CA THR A 43 -2.40 -0.09 1.81
C THR A 43 -2.62 -1.10 2.94
N LYS A 44 -2.83 -0.64 4.18
CA LYS A 44 -3.02 -1.51 5.36
C LYS A 44 -4.27 -2.41 5.26
N PRO A 45 -5.49 -1.89 5.05
CA PRO A 45 -6.66 -2.74 4.90
C PRO A 45 -6.61 -3.56 3.60
N GLN A 46 -5.94 -3.07 2.55
CA GLN A 46 -5.88 -3.77 1.27
C GLN A 46 -5.05 -5.05 1.30
N ILE A 47 -3.89 -5.04 1.97
CA ILE A 47 -3.08 -6.27 2.14
C ILE A 47 -3.82 -7.29 3.01
N LEU A 48 -4.46 -6.84 4.10
CA LEU A 48 -5.26 -7.71 4.97
C LEU A 48 -6.49 -8.27 4.23
N GLY A 49 -7.17 -7.45 3.44
CA GLY A 49 -8.32 -7.88 2.64
C GLY A 49 -7.95 -8.93 1.60
N LEU A 50 -6.83 -8.73 0.89
CA LEU A 50 -6.30 -9.71 -0.06
C LEU A 50 -5.93 -11.03 0.62
N LEU A 51 -5.31 -10.97 1.80
CA LEU A 51 -4.97 -12.16 2.58
C LEU A 51 -6.24 -12.93 2.99
N CYS A 52 -7.26 -12.24 3.48
CA CYS A 52 -8.54 -12.85 3.83
C CYS A 52 -9.23 -13.53 2.63
N VAL A 53 -9.27 -12.85 1.48
CA VAL A 53 -9.91 -13.38 0.25
C VAL A 53 -9.15 -14.59 -0.28
N THR A 54 -7.82 -14.50 -0.41
CA THR A 54 -7.01 -15.63 -0.90
C THR A 54 -7.03 -16.81 0.06
N ALA A 55 -7.07 -16.58 1.38
CA ALA A 55 -7.25 -17.63 2.37
C ALA A 55 -8.64 -18.29 2.27
N ALA A 56 -9.73 -17.52 2.05
CA ALA A 56 -11.06 -18.08 1.84
C ALA A 56 -11.10 -19.03 0.62
N ILE A 57 -10.47 -18.60 -0.49
CA ILE A 57 -10.38 -19.40 -1.72
C ILE A 57 -9.54 -20.67 -1.48
N ALA A 58 -8.43 -20.56 -0.76
CA ALA A 58 -7.60 -21.72 -0.40
C ALA A 58 -8.32 -22.73 0.51
N VAL A 59 -9.18 -22.26 1.43
CA VAL A 59 -10.01 -23.13 2.29
C VAL A 59 -11.10 -23.85 1.49
N LEU A 60 -11.72 -23.17 0.51
CA LEU A 60 -12.74 -23.75 -0.36
C LEU A 60 -12.16 -24.74 -1.37
N ASN A 61 -10.97 -24.46 -1.89
CA ASN A 61 -10.33 -25.27 -2.92
C ASN A 61 -8.82 -25.41 -2.65
N PRO A 62 -8.41 -26.32 -1.73
CA PRO A 62 -7.03 -26.47 -1.29
C PRO A 62 -6.19 -27.26 -2.31
N THR A 63 -6.14 -26.80 -3.56
CA THR A 63 -5.26 -27.38 -4.58
C THR A 63 -3.89 -26.70 -4.57
N PRO A 64 -2.81 -27.41 -4.91
CA PRO A 64 -1.47 -26.81 -5.00
C PRO A 64 -1.41 -25.61 -5.95
N LEU A 65 -2.22 -25.63 -7.01
CA LEU A 65 -2.36 -24.51 -7.94
C LEU A 65 -2.92 -23.27 -7.24
N VAL A 66 -4.04 -23.41 -6.52
CA VAL A 66 -4.69 -22.30 -5.80
C VAL A 66 -3.75 -21.70 -4.75
N ILE A 67 -3.08 -22.56 -3.98
CA ILE A 67 -2.12 -22.11 -2.96
C ILE A 67 -0.93 -21.40 -3.62
N GLY A 68 -0.39 -21.94 -4.71
CA GLY A 68 0.69 -21.31 -5.48
C GLY A 68 0.28 -19.93 -6.01
N THR A 69 -0.91 -19.82 -6.61
CA THR A 69 -1.44 -18.53 -7.09
C THR A 69 -1.64 -17.54 -5.94
N ALA A 70 -2.16 -17.97 -4.78
CA ALA A 70 -2.33 -17.11 -3.61
C ALA A 70 -0.98 -16.54 -3.13
N ILE A 71 0.06 -17.37 -3.05
CA ILE A 71 1.40 -16.93 -2.67
C ILE A 71 1.95 -15.90 -3.67
N VAL A 72 1.80 -16.15 -4.97
CA VAL A 72 2.23 -15.21 -6.02
C VAL A 72 1.48 -13.87 -5.89
N LEU A 73 0.17 -13.89 -5.66
CA LEU A 73 -0.64 -12.67 -5.48
C LEU A 73 -0.17 -11.85 -4.27
N ILE A 74 0.03 -12.50 -3.11
CA ILE A 74 0.49 -11.83 -1.89
C ILE A 74 1.88 -11.25 -2.10
N THR A 75 2.78 -12.02 -2.71
CA THR A 75 4.17 -11.60 -2.95
C THR A 75 4.23 -10.40 -3.89
N LEU A 76 3.49 -10.48 -5.00
CA LEU A 76 3.41 -9.39 -5.97
C LEU A 76 2.80 -8.15 -5.33
N GLN A 77 1.73 -8.29 -4.55
CA GLN A 77 1.11 -7.16 -3.85
C GLN A 77 2.08 -6.48 -2.87
N MET A 78 2.88 -7.25 -2.13
CA MET A 78 3.90 -6.71 -1.22
C MET A 78 5.05 -6.02 -1.95
N LEU A 79 5.34 -6.39 -3.20
CA LEU A 79 6.32 -5.70 -4.04
C LEU A 79 5.74 -4.44 -4.70
N THR A 80 4.50 -4.52 -5.19
CA THR A 80 3.83 -3.40 -5.86
C THR A 80 3.53 -2.24 -4.92
N ALA A 81 3.12 -2.51 -3.67
CA ALA A 81 2.79 -1.47 -2.69
C ALA A 81 3.95 -0.49 -2.40
N PRO A 82 5.18 -0.92 -2.06
CA PRO A 82 6.30 0.00 -1.81
C PRO A 82 6.78 0.70 -3.07
N ILE A 83 6.76 0.04 -4.25
CA ILE A 83 7.13 0.67 -5.51
C ILE A 83 6.15 1.79 -5.85
N ALA A 84 4.85 1.52 -5.73
CA ALA A 84 3.81 2.52 -5.93
C ALA A 84 3.97 3.68 -4.93
N ALA A 85 4.19 3.39 -3.64
CA ALA A 85 4.42 4.40 -2.63
C ALA A 85 5.65 5.28 -2.93
N HIS A 86 6.75 4.67 -3.36
CA HIS A 86 7.97 5.39 -3.72
C HIS A 86 7.77 6.28 -4.97
N MET A 87 7.13 5.76 -6.02
CA MET A 87 6.84 6.55 -7.22
C MET A 87 5.88 7.70 -6.95
N VAL A 88 4.83 7.47 -6.16
CA VAL A 88 3.89 8.52 -5.76
C VAL A 88 4.57 9.57 -4.89
N GLY A 89 5.43 9.17 -3.94
CA GLY A 89 6.22 10.11 -3.14
C GLY A 89 7.13 11.00 -3.99
N ARG A 90 7.87 10.40 -4.93
CA ARG A 90 8.72 11.12 -5.89
C ARG A 90 7.91 12.07 -6.79
N ALA A 91 6.76 11.63 -7.26
CA ALA A 91 5.87 12.45 -8.08
C ALA A 91 5.31 13.63 -7.27
N HIS A 92 4.84 13.38 -6.05
CA HIS A 92 4.27 14.40 -5.17
C HIS A 92 5.28 15.51 -4.87
N TYR A 93 6.51 15.13 -4.51
CA TYR A 93 7.59 16.08 -4.23
C TYR A 93 7.96 16.93 -5.44
N ARG A 94 7.83 16.39 -6.67
CA ARG A 94 8.13 17.12 -7.91
C ARG A 94 6.97 17.99 -8.41
N SER A 95 5.77 17.81 -7.87
CA SER A 95 4.55 18.46 -8.38
C SER A 95 4.31 19.86 -7.78
N ASP A 96 5.10 20.29 -6.79
CA ASP A 96 4.89 21.55 -6.03
C ASP A 96 3.50 21.64 -5.35
N ASP A 97 2.77 20.52 -5.30
CA ASP A 97 1.46 20.36 -4.65
C ASP A 97 1.64 19.79 -3.23
N LEU A 98 2.82 19.96 -2.65
CA LEU A 98 3.09 19.61 -1.26
C LEU A 98 2.28 20.56 -0.38
N ARG A 99 1.40 19.99 0.44
CA ARG A 99 0.69 20.77 1.46
C ARG A 99 1.62 21.00 2.62
N ASP A 100 2.42 22.06 2.53
CA ASP A 100 3.34 22.51 3.58
C ASP A 100 2.62 22.70 4.93
N ASP A 101 1.33 23.02 4.88
CA ASP A 101 0.42 23.14 6.02
C ASP A 101 0.20 21.83 6.82
N LEU A 102 0.59 20.67 6.28
CA LEU A 102 0.52 19.37 6.95
C LEU A 102 1.91 18.80 7.32
N LEU A 103 3.00 19.42 6.87
CA LEU A 103 4.36 19.00 7.16
C LEU A 103 4.86 19.73 8.41
N VAL A 104 5.06 19.01 9.52
CA VAL A 104 5.62 19.59 10.75
C VAL A 104 7.12 19.83 10.62
N VAL A 105 7.83 18.98 9.87
CA VAL A 105 9.26 19.06 9.56
C VAL A 105 9.48 18.47 8.17
N ASP A 106 10.20 19.17 7.28
CA ASP A 106 10.67 18.64 5.99
C ASP A 106 12.21 18.65 5.94
N GLU A 107 12.81 17.56 6.42
CA GLU A 107 14.28 17.36 6.39
C GLU A 107 14.80 17.12 4.96
N LEU A 108 13.93 16.73 4.01
CA LEU A 108 14.35 16.47 2.63
C LEU A 108 14.60 17.78 1.87
N ALA A 109 13.78 18.80 2.12
CA ALA A 109 13.98 20.14 1.54
C ALA A 109 15.31 20.76 1.97
N GLU A 110 15.69 20.61 3.25
CA GLU A 110 16.96 21.10 3.79
C GLU A 110 18.15 20.49 3.05
N HIS A 111 18.17 19.16 2.87
CA HIS A 111 19.24 18.47 2.16
C HIS A 111 19.31 18.78 0.66
N ILE A 112 18.17 19.07 0.01
CA ILE A 112 18.17 19.50 -1.41
C ILE A 112 18.77 20.91 -1.53
N ALA A 113 18.42 21.83 -0.61
CA ALA A 113 18.98 23.17 -0.59
C ALA A 113 20.50 23.15 -0.33
N GLU A 114 20.97 22.34 0.62
CA GLU A 114 22.40 22.13 0.87
C GLU A 114 23.14 21.61 -0.37
N ALA A 115 22.56 20.62 -1.07
CA ALA A 115 23.16 20.06 -2.28
C ALA A 115 23.23 21.06 -3.44
N ASP A 116 22.20 21.90 -3.62
CA ASP A 116 22.19 22.95 -4.63
C ASP A 116 23.22 24.06 -4.33
N GLU A 117 23.38 24.45 -3.06
CA GLU A 117 24.41 25.40 -2.64
C GLU A 117 25.84 24.86 -2.86
N GLU A 118 26.07 23.58 -2.55
CA GLU A 118 27.37 22.92 -2.79
C GLU A 118 27.69 22.83 -4.29
N HIS A 119 26.70 22.54 -5.14
CA HIS A 119 26.86 22.50 -6.59
C HIS A 119 27.08 23.90 -7.21
N SER A 120 26.41 24.92 -6.70
CA SER A 120 26.58 26.32 -7.12
C SER A 120 27.92 26.91 -6.65
N GLY A 121 28.45 26.41 -5.53
CA GLY A 121 29.69 26.85 -4.91
C GLY A 121 30.99 26.33 -5.53
N SER A 122 30.95 25.42 -6.51
CA SER A 122 32.19 24.96 -7.18
C SER A 122 32.80 26.09 -8.03
N PRO A 123 33.95 26.67 -7.64
CA PRO A 123 34.65 27.63 -8.48
C PRO A 123 35.13 26.88 -9.71
N ASN A 124 34.75 27.37 -10.89
CA ASN A 124 35.21 26.89 -12.19
C ASN A 124 36.74 26.68 -12.17
N VAL A 125 37.18 25.43 -11.95
CA VAL A 125 38.58 25.04 -12.01
C VAL A 125 38.95 25.02 -13.49
N ARG A 126 39.44 26.17 -13.94
CA ARG A 126 40.11 26.39 -15.23
C ARG A 126 41.39 25.58 -15.34
#